data_AF-A0A395S8H2-F1
#
_entry.id   AF-A0A395S8H2-F1
#
_cell.length_a   1.000
_cell.length_b   1.000
_cell.length_c   1.000
_cell.angle_alpha   90.00
_cell.angle_beta   90.00
_cell.angle_gamma   90.00
#
_symmetry.space_group_name_H-M   'P 1'
#
loop_
_entity.id
_entity.type
_entity.pdbx_description
1 polymer ?
#
loop_
_entity_poly.entity_id
_entity_poly.type
_entity_poly.pdbx_seq_one_letter_code
_entity_poly.pdbx_strand_id
1 'polypeptide(L)'
;MPGKERTTIHISEIFPWYYQFLFMIFEPSVIFASLSLIPLSPSNHFHSLAPTDSSGPFWSPSPVLEPCNAESAWNTPQLRSLWYVFMAALAFSGVIEPMLLYVARYKLRDVHDAEQVIKAVLVAFFAFDVFHAGATLAVTGLGAALPGTQMHVYAMVNVWVPAAWMLLRTSWIVGAARESPAERVKRE
;
A
#
# COMPACT_ATOMS: atom_id res chain seq x y z
N MET A 1 43.84 1.01 -27.94
CA MET A 1 42.46 1.37 -27.58
C MET A 1 42.15 0.69 -26.26
N PRO A 2 42.12 1.42 -25.12
CA PRO A 2 41.76 0.80 -23.86
C PRO A 2 40.28 0.41 -23.92
N GLY A 3 40.01 -0.86 -23.58
CA GLY A 3 38.68 -1.44 -23.61
C GLY A 3 37.75 -0.67 -22.68
N LYS A 4 36.57 -0.33 -23.20
CA LYS A 4 35.47 0.25 -22.43
C LYS A 4 35.08 -0.78 -21.37
N GLU A 5 35.51 -0.58 -20.12
CA GLU A 5 35.04 -1.37 -18.99
C GLU A 5 33.51 -1.28 -18.99
N ARG A 6 32.88 -2.42 -19.31
CA ARG A 6 31.44 -2.56 -19.26
C ARG A 6 31.12 -2.67 -17.76
N THR A 7 30.82 -1.55 -17.13
CA THR A 7 30.36 -1.49 -15.73
C THR A 7 29.17 -2.45 -15.61
N THR A 8 29.42 -3.61 -15.02
CA THR A 8 28.40 -4.60 -14.71
C THR A 8 27.55 -4.03 -13.59
N ILE A 9 26.49 -3.31 -13.97
CA ILE A 9 25.43 -2.90 -13.06
C ILE A 9 24.92 -4.17 -12.38
N HIS A 10 25.00 -4.21 -11.06
CA HIS A 10 24.50 -5.35 -10.31
C HIS A 10 23.00 -5.18 -10.08
N ILE A 11 22.23 -6.27 -10.18
CA ILE A 11 20.78 -6.25 -9.90
C ILE A 11 20.48 -5.73 -8.48
N SER A 12 21.43 -5.88 -7.55
CA SER A 12 21.35 -5.33 -6.20
C SER A 12 21.24 -3.80 -6.15
N GLU A 13 21.71 -3.10 -7.19
CA GLU A 13 21.74 -1.63 -7.31
C GLU A 13 20.44 -1.06 -7.88
N ILE A 14 19.65 -1.88 -8.58
CA ILE A 14 18.38 -1.47 -9.21
C ILE A 14 17.27 -1.27 -8.17
N PHE A 15 17.25 -2.11 -7.14
CA PHE A 15 16.31 -2.01 -6.02
C PHE A 15 17.07 -1.75 -4.72
N PRO A 16 17.15 -0.50 -4.24
CA PRO A 16 17.95 -0.19 -3.06
C PRO A 16 17.49 -0.96 -1.82
N TRP A 17 18.41 -1.20 -0.88
CA TRP A 17 18.13 -2.00 0.33
C TRP A 17 16.94 -1.47 1.15
N TYR A 18 16.74 -0.14 1.17
CA TYR A 18 15.66 0.48 1.92
C TYR A 18 14.30 0.26 1.24
N TYR A 19 14.24 0.20 -0.10
CA TYR A 19 13.04 -0.25 -0.83
C TYR A 19 12.73 -1.72 -0.56
N GLN A 20 13.77 -2.56 -0.53
CA GLN A 20 13.63 -3.94 -0.12
C GLN A 20 13.05 -4.05 1.29
N PHE A 21 13.58 -3.30 2.25
CA PHE A 21 13.04 -3.31 3.60
C PHE A 21 11.57 -2.84 3.63
N LEU A 22 11.24 -1.75 2.94
CA LEU A 22 9.89 -1.19 2.93
C LEU A 22 8.86 -2.15 2.33
N PHE A 23 9.07 -2.58 1.08
CA PHE A 23 8.07 -3.31 0.31
C PHE A 23 8.15 -4.83 0.47
N MET A 24 9.29 -5.37 0.93
CA MET A 24 9.44 -6.82 1.13
C MET A 24 9.32 -7.27 2.58
N ILE A 25 9.42 -6.34 3.55
CA ILE A 25 9.43 -6.68 4.97
C ILE A 25 8.43 -5.83 5.75
N PHE A 26 8.60 -4.50 5.75
CA PHE A 26 7.86 -3.61 6.63
C PHE A 26 6.36 -3.56 6.28
N GLU A 27 6.01 -3.23 5.05
CA GLU A 27 4.61 -3.17 4.60
C GLU A 27 3.89 -4.52 4.79
N PRO A 28 4.44 -5.66 4.31
CA PRO A 28 3.85 -6.96 4.61
C PRO A 28 3.66 -7.22 6.10
N SER A 29 4.67 -6.93 6.94
CA SER A 29 4.57 -7.18 8.39
C SER A 29 3.47 -6.36 9.05
N VAL A 30 3.32 -5.09 8.66
CA VAL A 30 2.24 -4.22 9.14
C VAL A 30 0.89 -4.79 8.72
N ILE A 31 0.74 -5.22 7.46
CA ILE A 31 -0.51 -5.82 6.95
C ILE A 31 -0.85 -7.10 7.73
N PHE A 32 0.09 -8.01 7.92
CA PHE A 32 -0.12 -9.25 8.68
C PHE A 32 -0.50 -8.96 10.14
N ALA A 33 0.20 -8.04 10.80
CA ALA A 33 -0.09 -7.66 12.18
C ALA A 33 -1.48 -7.02 12.30
N SER A 34 -1.80 -6.03 11.46
CA SER A 34 -3.08 -5.34 11.46
C SER A 34 -4.25 -6.30 11.23
N LEU A 35 -4.14 -7.21 10.26
CA LEU A 35 -5.20 -8.18 9.95
C LEU A 35 -5.42 -9.19 11.07
N SER A 36 -4.34 -9.61 11.75
CA SER A 36 -4.43 -10.52 12.90
C SER A 36 -5.09 -9.86 14.11
N LEU A 37 -5.06 -8.53 14.22
CA LEU A 37 -5.68 -7.78 15.31
C LEU A 37 -7.20 -7.57 15.12
N ILE A 38 -7.70 -7.56 13.88
CA ILE A 38 -9.14 -7.40 13.60
C ILE A 38 -10.02 -8.43 14.34
N PRO A 39 -9.74 -9.75 14.32
CA PRO A 39 -10.55 -10.71 15.07
C PRO A 39 -10.31 -10.64 16.58
N LEU A 40 -9.16 -10.10 17.03
CA LEU A 40 -8.78 -10.01 18.44
C LEU A 40 -9.36 -8.79 19.17
N SER A 41 -9.83 -7.76 18.44
CA SER A 41 -10.40 -6.53 19.02
C SER A 41 -11.76 -6.13 18.42
N PRO A 42 -12.81 -6.96 18.59
CA PRO A 42 -14.06 -6.76 17.87
C PRO A 42 -14.81 -5.46 18.22
N SER A 43 -14.84 -5.13 19.51
CA SER A 43 -15.62 -4.00 20.02
C SER A 43 -15.16 -2.64 19.50
N ASN A 44 -13.88 -2.52 19.11
CA ASN A 44 -13.31 -1.25 18.60
C ASN A 44 -13.44 -1.09 17.07
N HIS A 45 -13.83 -2.14 16.34
CA HIS A 45 -13.83 -2.15 14.87
C HIS A 45 -15.23 -2.21 14.25
N PHE A 46 -16.27 -2.59 15.00
CA PHE A 46 -17.51 -3.09 14.40
C PHE A 46 -18.79 -2.27 14.66
N HIS A 47 -18.71 -1.08 15.28
CA HIS A 47 -19.90 -0.24 15.49
C HIS A 47 -20.32 0.55 14.23
N SER A 48 -19.39 0.82 13.31
CA SER A 48 -19.67 1.28 11.95
C SER A 48 -18.39 1.18 11.11
N LEU A 49 -18.50 0.72 9.87
CA LEU A 49 -17.37 0.64 8.92
C LEU A 49 -16.82 2.02 8.54
N ALA A 50 -17.64 3.04 8.73
CA ALA A 50 -17.29 4.44 8.55
C ALA A 50 -17.62 5.16 9.87
N PRO A 51 -16.78 6.09 10.36
CA PRO A 51 -17.13 6.95 11.49
C PRO A 51 -18.55 7.54 11.39
N THR A 52 -19.23 7.77 12.51
CA THR A 52 -20.64 8.20 12.55
C THR A 52 -20.91 9.55 11.89
N ASP A 53 -19.87 10.36 11.71
CA ASP A 53 -19.85 11.65 11.04
C ASP A 53 -19.30 11.57 9.59
N SER A 54 -19.05 10.36 9.08
CA SER A 54 -18.60 10.17 7.70
C SER A 54 -19.63 10.72 6.71
N SER A 55 -19.14 11.41 5.69
CA SER A 55 -19.98 12.11 4.71
C SER A 55 -19.36 12.02 3.33
N GLY A 56 -19.07 10.79 2.92
CA GLY A 56 -18.51 10.49 1.60
C GLY A 56 -19.58 10.41 0.51
N PRO A 57 -19.18 10.54 -0.78
CA PRO A 57 -20.08 10.34 -1.91
C PRO A 57 -20.84 9.00 -1.91
N PHE A 58 -20.27 7.94 -1.33
CA PHE A 58 -20.84 6.59 -1.32
C PHE A 58 -21.43 6.19 0.03
N TRP A 59 -21.33 7.06 1.05
CA TRP A 59 -21.92 6.77 2.35
C TRP A 59 -22.26 8.06 3.12
N SER A 60 -23.46 8.09 3.67
CA SER A 60 -23.87 9.09 4.65
C SER A 60 -24.66 8.42 5.77
N PRO A 61 -24.66 8.98 6.98
CA PRO A 61 -25.40 8.41 8.10
C PRO A 61 -26.89 8.50 7.80
N SER A 62 -27.61 7.39 7.97
CA SER A 62 -29.07 7.41 7.88
C SER A 62 -29.65 7.88 9.21
N PRO A 63 -30.54 8.90 9.22
CA PRO A 63 -31.21 9.31 10.44
C PRO A 63 -32.24 8.28 10.95
N VAL A 64 -32.54 7.25 10.16
CA VAL A 64 -33.57 6.24 10.45
C VAL A 64 -32.97 4.91 10.93
N LEU A 65 -31.72 4.61 10.57
CA LEU A 65 -31.08 3.34 10.90
C LEU A 65 -30.13 3.52 12.07
N GLU A 66 -30.34 2.75 13.14
CA GLU A 66 -29.42 2.74 14.27
C GLU A 66 -28.13 1.95 13.95
N PRO A 67 -26.97 2.35 14.51
CA PRO A 67 -25.74 1.59 14.40
C PRO A 67 -25.88 0.18 14.96
N CYS A 68 -25.29 -0.80 14.29
CA CYS A 68 -25.24 -2.17 14.82
C CYS A 68 -24.30 -2.26 16.03
N ASN A 69 -24.62 -3.18 16.96
CA ASN A 69 -23.64 -3.61 17.96
C ASN A 69 -22.58 -4.53 17.32
N ALA A 70 -21.43 -4.69 17.98
CA ALA A 70 -20.30 -5.45 17.44
C ALA A 70 -20.64 -6.91 17.10
N GLU A 71 -21.48 -7.56 17.90
CA GLU A 71 -21.91 -8.95 17.66
C GLU A 71 -22.79 -9.07 16.41
N SER A 72 -23.72 -8.13 16.23
CA SER A 72 -24.62 -8.10 15.07
C SER A 72 -23.88 -7.74 13.78
N ALA A 73 -22.89 -6.86 13.88
CA ALA A 73 -22.06 -6.42 12.76
C ALA A 73 -21.31 -7.58 12.07
N TRP A 74 -20.90 -8.61 12.83
CA TRP A 74 -20.22 -9.80 12.29
C TRP A 74 -21.01 -10.54 11.21
N ASN A 75 -22.34 -10.46 11.28
CA ASN A 75 -23.23 -11.15 10.37
C ASN A 75 -23.73 -10.27 9.21
N THR A 76 -23.25 -9.03 9.12
CA THR A 76 -23.66 -8.11 8.07
C THR A 76 -22.94 -8.40 6.74
N PRO A 77 -23.63 -8.30 5.58
CA PRO A 77 -22.99 -8.39 4.27
C PRO A 77 -21.83 -7.40 4.07
N GLN A 78 -21.92 -6.22 4.69
CA GLN A 78 -20.93 -5.16 4.58
C GLN A 78 -19.62 -5.55 5.24
N LEU A 79 -19.65 -6.13 6.45
CA LEU A 79 -18.43 -6.60 7.10
C LEU A 79 -17.81 -7.80 6.38
N ARG A 80 -18.64 -8.71 5.85
CA ARG A 80 -18.14 -9.82 5.02
C ARG A 80 -17.44 -9.31 3.75
N SER A 81 -18.02 -8.29 3.11
CA SER A 81 -17.42 -7.64 1.94
C SER A 81 -16.08 -6.99 2.28
N LEU A 82 -15.99 -6.33 3.44
CA LEU A 82 -14.74 -5.77 3.94
C LEU A 82 -13.68 -6.87 4.16
N TRP A 83 -14.06 -8.01 4.75
CA TRP A 83 -13.16 -9.15 4.91
C TRP A 83 -12.59 -9.66 3.59
N TYR A 84 -13.41 -9.73 2.52
CA TYR A 84 -12.90 -10.07 1.20
C TYR A 84 -11.87 -9.06 0.68
N VAL A 85 -12.14 -7.76 0.85
CA VAL A 85 -11.21 -6.69 0.45
C VAL A 85 -9.90 -6.76 1.26
N PHE A 86 -9.99 -7.04 2.55
CA PHE A 86 -8.82 -7.23 3.41
C PHE A 86 -8.00 -8.46 3.02
N MET A 87 -8.64 -9.58 2.70
CA MET A 87 -7.94 -10.76 2.19
C MET A 87 -7.27 -10.50 0.83
N ALA A 88 -7.88 -9.65 -0.01
CA ALA A 88 -7.23 -9.21 -1.24
C ALA A 88 -5.99 -8.36 -0.94
N ALA A 89 -6.06 -7.39 -0.01
CA ALA A 89 -4.89 -6.61 0.41
C ALA A 89 -3.77 -7.50 0.97
N LEU A 90 -4.11 -8.50 1.77
CA LEU A 90 -3.16 -9.50 2.26
C LEU A 90 -2.48 -10.26 1.12
N ALA A 91 -3.27 -10.78 0.17
CA ALA A 91 -2.74 -11.55 -0.93
C ALA A 91 -1.84 -10.70 -1.82
N PHE A 92 -2.29 -9.50 -2.21
CA PHE A 92 -1.54 -8.64 -3.12
C PHE A 92 -0.31 -8.02 -2.44
N SER A 93 -0.50 -7.23 -1.39
CA SER A 93 0.59 -6.46 -0.75
C SER A 93 1.38 -7.27 0.28
N GLY A 94 0.74 -8.23 0.95
CA GLY A 94 1.40 -9.07 1.94
C GLY A 94 2.20 -10.24 1.35
N VAL A 95 1.86 -10.71 0.15
CA VAL A 95 2.44 -11.93 -0.43
C VAL A 95 2.92 -11.74 -1.87
N ILE A 96 2.08 -11.28 -2.78
CA ILE A 96 2.41 -11.22 -4.21
C ILE A 96 3.48 -10.15 -4.48
N GLU A 97 3.31 -8.93 -3.98
CA GLU A 97 4.30 -7.85 -4.11
C GLU A 97 5.70 -8.26 -3.63
N PRO A 98 5.89 -8.69 -2.36
CA PRO A 98 7.21 -9.04 -1.85
C PRO A 98 7.82 -10.21 -2.63
N MET A 99 7.01 -11.18 -3.07
CA MET A 99 7.48 -12.33 -3.85
C MET A 99 7.94 -11.92 -5.25
N LEU A 100 7.18 -11.07 -5.95
CA LEU A 100 7.55 -10.59 -7.28
C LEU A 100 8.81 -9.73 -7.23
N LEU A 101 8.93 -8.85 -6.24
CA LEU A 101 10.14 -8.05 -6.02
C LEU A 101 11.35 -8.93 -5.66
N TYR A 102 11.16 -9.97 -4.84
CA TYR A 102 12.20 -10.96 -4.54
C TYR A 102 12.69 -11.67 -5.81
N VAL A 103 11.78 -12.17 -6.64
CA VAL A 103 12.11 -12.85 -7.89
C VAL A 103 12.85 -11.91 -8.84
N ALA A 104 12.34 -10.68 -9.00
CA ALA A 104 12.96 -9.70 -9.88
C ALA A 104 14.40 -9.37 -9.46
N ARG A 105 14.64 -9.26 -8.15
CA ARG A 105 15.95 -8.93 -7.59
C ARG A 105 16.95 -10.09 -7.57
N TYR A 106 16.50 -11.30 -7.24
CA TYR A 106 17.41 -12.39 -6.89
C TYR A 106 17.42 -13.55 -7.89
N LYS A 107 16.46 -13.61 -8.82
CA LYS A 107 16.29 -14.76 -9.73
C LYS A 107 16.43 -14.40 -11.20
N LEU A 108 16.13 -13.16 -11.58
CA LEU A 108 16.37 -12.70 -12.95
C LEU A 108 17.87 -12.56 -13.21
N ARG A 109 18.27 -12.92 -14.43
CA ARG A 109 19.67 -12.86 -14.88
C ARG A 109 19.98 -11.56 -15.60
N ASP A 110 18.99 -11.01 -16.28
CA ASP A 110 19.11 -9.77 -17.03
C ASP A 110 18.66 -8.57 -16.17
N VAL A 111 19.49 -7.54 -16.16
CA VAL A 111 19.31 -6.31 -15.38
C VAL A 111 18.16 -5.47 -15.93
N HIS A 112 18.01 -5.41 -17.25
CA HIS A 112 16.96 -4.64 -17.89
C HIS A 112 15.59 -5.27 -17.64
N ASP A 113 15.48 -6.59 -17.80
CA ASP A 113 14.26 -7.33 -17.48
C ASP A 113 13.89 -7.18 -16.01
N ALA A 114 14.87 -7.26 -15.09
CA ALA A 114 14.63 -7.03 -13.67
C ALA A 114 14.08 -5.63 -13.39
N GLU A 115 14.64 -4.60 -14.01
CA GLU A 115 14.15 -3.24 -13.87
C GLU A 115 12.73 -3.08 -14.41
N GLN A 116 12.40 -3.65 -15.57
CA GLN A 116 11.05 -3.58 -16.14
C GLN A 116 10.03 -4.30 -15.24
N VAL A 117 10.37 -5.45 -14.68
CA VAL A 117 9.50 -6.18 -13.76
C VAL A 117 9.28 -5.38 -12.48
N ILE A 118 10.34 -4.85 -11.85
CA ILE A 118 10.20 -4.00 -10.65
C ILE A 118 9.31 -2.80 -10.96
N LYS A 119 9.54 -2.10 -12.08
CA LYS A 119 8.72 -0.96 -12.50
C LYS A 119 7.26 -1.36 -12.66
N ALA A 120 6.97 -2.48 -13.34
CA ALA A 120 5.61 -2.96 -13.54
C ALA A 120 4.91 -3.28 -12.21
N VAL A 121 5.61 -3.93 -11.28
CA VAL A 121 5.10 -4.20 -9.92
C VAL A 121 4.77 -2.88 -9.21
N LEU A 122 5.73 -1.94 -9.14
CA LEU A 122 5.50 -0.68 -8.43
C LEU A 122 4.36 0.15 -9.05
N VAL A 123 4.18 0.12 -10.37
CA VAL A 123 3.04 0.80 -11.04
C VAL A 123 1.71 0.11 -10.72
N ALA A 124 1.67 -1.22 -10.70
CA ALA A 124 0.46 -1.96 -10.35
C ALA A 124 0.03 -1.68 -8.90
N PHE A 125 0.99 -1.66 -7.97
CA PHE A 125 0.72 -1.37 -6.56
C PHE A 125 0.46 0.11 -6.29
N PHE A 126 1.04 1.02 -7.08
CA PHE A 126 0.62 2.43 -7.07
C PHE A 126 -0.86 2.57 -7.43
N ALA A 127 -1.33 1.87 -8.48
CA ALA A 127 -2.76 1.89 -8.83
C ALA A 127 -3.62 1.32 -7.69
N PHE A 128 -3.17 0.23 -7.06
CA PHE A 128 -3.83 -0.31 -5.87
C PHE A 128 -3.94 0.72 -4.74
N ASP A 129 -2.88 1.46 -4.43
CA ASP A 129 -2.90 2.52 -3.41
C ASP A 129 -3.92 3.62 -3.73
N VAL A 130 -3.97 4.06 -4.99
CA VAL A 130 -4.94 5.06 -5.45
C VAL A 130 -6.36 4.58 -5.23
N PHE A 131 -6.67 3.35 -5.63
CA PHE A 131 -8.01 2.79 -5.44
C PHE A 131 -8.33 2.57 -3.95
N HIS A 132 -7.36 2.16 -3.14
CA HIS A 132 -7.54 1.93 -1.71
C HIS A 132 -7.83 3.23 -0.95
N ALA A 133 -7.00 4.26 -1.15
CA ALA A 133 -7.21 5.58 -0.55
C ALA A 133 -8.49 6.24 -1.09
N GLY A 134 -8.73 6.13 -2.40
CA GLY A 134 -9.93 6.65 -3.06
C GLY A 134 -11.22 6.00 -2.53
N ALA A 135 -11.24 4.68 -2.34
CA ALA A 135 -12.37 3.98 -1.74
C ALA A 135 -12.63 4.44 -0.31
N THR A 136 -11.58 4.64 0.48
CA THR A 136 -11.70 5.20 1.84
C THR A 136 -12.34 6.57 1.80
N LEU A 137 -11.80 7.50 1.00
CA LEU A 137 -12.35 8.86 0.87
C LEU A 137 -13.79 8.87 0.33
N ALA A 138 -14.12 7.94 -0.58
CA ALA A 138 -15.46 7.83 -1.13
C ALA A 138 -16.50 7.43 -0.05
N VAL A 139 -16.08 6.67 0.96
CA VAL A 139 -16.93 6.22 2.07
C VAL A 139 -16.91 7.21 3.24
N THR A 140 -15.72 7.59 3.70
CA THR A 140 -15.57 8.39 4.94
C THR A 140 -15.71 9.89 4.69
N GLY A 141 -15.51 10.34 3.46
CA GLY A 141 -15.36 11.75 3.13
C GLY A 141 -13.96 12.28 3.48
N LEU A 142 -13.63 13.45 2.91
CA LEU A 142 -12.31 14.08 3.09
C LEU A 142 -12.08 14.52 4.54
N GLY A 143 -13.13 14.98 5.24
CA GLY A 143 -13.02 15.46 6.62
C GLY A 143 -12.47 14.40 7.57
N ALA A 144 -12.84 13.13 7.38
CA ALA A 144 -12.36 12.03 8.22
C ALA A 144 -10.90 11.63 7.96
N ALA A 145 -10.34 12.00 6.81
CA ALA A 145 -8.95 11.74 6.47
C ALA A 145 -8.00 12.88 6.92
N LEU A 146 -8.53 14.04 7.31
CA LEU A 146 -7.74 15.19 7.73
C LEU A 146 -7.62 15.28 9.26
N PRO A 147 -6.51 15.81 9.79
CA PRO A 147 -6.39 16.10 11.21
C PRO A 147 -7.41 17.18 11.59
N GLY A 148 -8.45 16.79 12.32
CA GLY A 148 -9.53 17.65 12.79
C GLY A 148 -9.80 17.48 14.29
N THR A 149 -10.93 18.01 14.75
CA THR A 149 -11.36 17.91 16.16
C THR A 149 -11.71 16.49 16.59
N GLN A 150 -12.07 15.61 15.65
CA GLN A 150 -12.20 14.17 15.87
C GLN A 150 -11.18 13.44 15.01
N MET A 151 -10.35 12.60 15.63
CA MET A 151 -9.34 11.83 14.91
C MET A 151 -9.87 10.44 14.56
N HIS A 152 -10.20 10.26 13.27
CA HIS A 152 -10.60 8.96 12.73
C HIS A 152 -9.38 8.18 12.26
N VAL A 153 -8.65 7.62 13.22
CA VAL A 153 -7.33 7.00 13.01
C VAL A 153 -7.34 5.99 11.85
N TYR A 154 -8.39 5.17 11.70
CA TYR A 154 -8.47 4.20 10.60
C TYR A 154 -8.63 4.86 9.23
N ALA A 155 -9.49 5.88 9.12
CA ALA A 155 -9.67 6.61 7.87
C ALA A 155 -8.39 7.36 7.49
N MET A 156 -7.73 7.97 8.48
CA MET A 156 -6.43 8.62 8.30
C MET A 156 -5.37 7.62 7.85
N VAL A 157 -5.23 6.47 8.51
CA VAL A 157 -4.25 5.43 8.14
C VAL A 157 -4.52 4.90 6.73
N ASN A 158 -5.78 4.59 6.39
CA ASN A 158 -6.17 4.08 5.08
C ASN A 158 -6.04 5.11 3.92
N VAL A 159 -5.72 6.38 4.23
CA VAL A 159 -5.42 7.40 3.22
C VAL A 159 -3.94 7.76 3.22
N TRP A 160 -3.37 8.08 4.39
CA TRP A 160 -2.01 8.60 4.50
C TRP A 160 -0.95 7.53 4.34
N VAL A 161 -1.19 6.28 4.77
CA VAL A 161 -0.22 5.20 4.56
C VAL A 161 -0.11 4.85 3.07
N PRO A 162 -1.20 4.60 2.33
CA PRO A 162 -1.12 4.45 0.87
C PRO A 162 -0.54 5.68 0.18
N ALA A 163 -0.82 6.90 0.66
CA ALA A 163 -0.20 8.11 0.11
C ALA A 163 1.32 8.13 0.29
N ALA A 164 1.82 7.73 1.46
CA ALA A 164 3.25 7.56 1.68
C ALA A 164 3.85 6.50 0.75
N TRP A 165 3.15 5.39 0.52
CA TRP A 165 3.59 4.38 -0.43
C TRP A 165 3.59 4.86 -1.87
N MET A 166 2.57 5.58 -2.31
CA MET A 166 2.53 6.21 -3.63
C MET A 166 3.73 7.13 -3.85
N LEU A 167 4.09 7.95 -2.86
CA LEU A 167 5.26 8.83 -2.94
C LEU A 167 6.56 8.04 -3.07
N LEU A 168 6.73 7.00 -2.26
CA LEU A 168 7.91 6.13 -2.31
C LEU A 168 7.99 5.41 -3.66
N ARG A 169 6.92 4.75 -4.11
CA ARG A 169 6.85 4.09 -5.42
C ARG A 169 7.15 5.07 -6.56
N THR A 170 6.59 6.27 -6.52
CA THR A 170 6.86 7.32 -7.51
C THR A 170 8.33 7.71 -7.52
N SER A 171 8.93 7.93 -6.34
CA SER A 171 10.33 8.35 -6.25
C SER A 171 11.29 7.30 -6.81
N TRP A 172 10.96 6.01 -6.74
CA TRP A 172 11.67 4.97 -7.48
C TRP A 172 11.38 5.04 -8.98
N ILE A 173 10.11 5.08 -9.40
CA ILE A 173 9.69 5.05 -10.81
C ILE A 173 10.35 6.18 -11.61
N VAL A 174 10.41 7.39 -11.07
CA VAL A 174 11.03 8.56 -11.73
C VAL A 174 12.56 8.58 -11.62
N GLY A 175 13.15 7.64 -10.87
CA GLY A 175 14.60 7.51 -10.72
C GLY A 175 15.21 8.41 -9.63
N ALA A 176 14.43 9.22 -8.92
CA ALA A 176 14.93 10.09 -7.85
C ALA A 176 15.59 9.31 -6.71
N ALA A 177 15.08 8.10 -6.42
CA ALA A 177 15.60 7.23 -5.38
C ALA A 177 16.59 6.17 -5.91
N ARG A 178 16.83 6.14 -7.22
CA ARG A 178 17.86 5.30 -7.82
C ARG A 178 19.07 6.19 -8.00
N GLU A 179 20.15 5.99 -7.24
CA GLU A 179 21.44 6.58 -7.62
C GLU A 179 21.79 6.01 -8.99
N SER A 180 21.45 6.73 -10.06
CA SER A 180 21.69 6.28 -11.43
C SER A 180 23.20 6.24 -11.66
N PRO A 181 23.82 5.06 -11.85
CA PRO A 181 25.23 5.00 -12.23
C PRO A 181 25.44 5.67 -13.60
N ALA A 182 24.38 5.73 -14.43
CA ALA A 182 24.41 6.37 -15.74
C ALA A 182 24.54 7.91 -15.66
N GLU A 183 24.16 8.54 -14.55
CA GLU A 183 24.46 9.97 -14.32
C GLU A 183 25.85 10.19 -13.74
N ARG A 184 26.40 9.24 -12.97
CA ARG A 184 27.78 9.31 -12.47
C ARG A 184 28.80 9.27 -13.61
N VAL A 185 28.58 8.43 -14.61
CA VAL A 185 29.44 8.31 -15.81
C VAL A 185 29.38 9.54 -16.73
N LYS A 186 28.37 10.42 -16.58
CA LYS A 186 28.31 11.70 -17.30
C LYS A 186 28.87 12.89 -16.51
N ARG A 187 29.15 12.72 -15.21
CA ARG A 187 29.64 13.78 -14.31
C ARG A 187 31.13 13.66 -13.95
N GLU A 188 31.80 12.59 -14.39
CA GLU A 188 33.27 12.44 -14.40
C GLU A 188 33.80 12.58 -15.83
#